data_AF-A0A0M2HLE0-F1
#
_entry.id   AF-A0A0M2HLE0-F1
#
_cell.length_a   1.000
_cell.length_b   1.000
_cell.length_c   1.000
_cell.angle_alpha   90.00
_cell.angle_beta   90.00
_cell.angle_gamma   90.00
#
_symmetry.space_group_name_H-M   'P 1'
#
loop_
_entity.id
_entity.type
_entity.pdbx_description
1 polymer ?
#
loop_
_entity_poly.entity_id
_entity_poly.type
_entity_poly.pdbx_seq_one_letter_code
_entity_poly.pdbx_strand_id
1 'polypeptide(L)' 'MSDPLDDAEQPRCPECSAVLRDAGHGFACRSCRIVVIGSIPSA' A
#
# COMPACT_ATOMS: atom_id res chain seq x y z
N MET A 1 -8.86 -17.46 -22.11
CA MET A 1 -9.02 -16.00 -22.30
C MET A 1 -9.05 -15.40 -20.90
N SER A 2 -8.08 -14.52 -20.63
CA SER A 2 -7.86 -13.70 -19.42
C SER A 2 -7.71 -14.45 -18.09
N ASP A 3 -6.47 -14.83 -17.81
CA ASP A 3 -5.96 -15.07 -16.46
C ASP A 3 -6.05 -13.74 -15.67
N PRO A 4 -6.84 -13.64 -14.59
CA PRO A 4 -6.83 -12.46 -13.74
C PRO A 4 -5.54 -12.51 -12.93
N LEU A 5 -4.41 -12.15 -13.56
CA LEU A 5 -3.21 -11.78 -12.84
C LEU A 5 -3.54 -10.56 -12.00
N ASP A 6 -3.98 -10.84 -10.78
CA ASP A 6 -3.59 -10.15 -9.56
C ASP A 6 -3.52 -8.63 -9.75
N ASP A 7 -4.70 -7.98 -9.75
CA ASP A 7 -4.79 -6.56 -9.44
C ASP A 7 -4.37 -6.44 -7.97
N ALA A 8 -3.05 -6.47 -7.75
CA ALA A 8 -2.45 -6.40 -6.43
C ALA A 8 -3.03 -5.15 -5.77
N GLU A 9 -3.96 -5.36 -4.82
CA GLU A 9 -4.76 -4.33 -4.20
C GLU A 9 -3.81 -3.30 -3.57
N GLN A 10 -3.52 -2.22 -4.29
CA GLN A 10 -2.55 -1.24 -3.81
C GLN A 10 -3.10 -0.62 -2.54
N PRO A 11 -2.36 -0.68 -1.43
CA PRO A 11 -2.88 -0.24 -0.15
C PRO A 11 -3.20 1.25 -0.21
N ARG A 12 -4.37 1.62 0.31
CA ARG A 12 -4.85 3.00 0.31
C ARG A 12 -4.67 3.63 1.68
N CYS A 13 -4.44 4.94 1.67
CA CYS A 13 -4.33 5.74 2.88
C CYS A 13 -5.68 5.72 3.62
N PRO A 14 -5.74 5.38 4.92
CA PRO A 14 -6.99 5.36 5.66
C PRO A 14 -7.61 6.76 5.81
N GLU A 15 -6.79 7.82 5.79
CA GLU A 15 -7.24 9.20 6.01
C GLU A 15 -7.83 9.86 4.76
N CYS A 16 -7.23 9.63 3.59
CA CYS A 16 -7.61 10.32 2.35
C CYS A 16 -7.90 9.38 1.17
N SER A 17 -7.86 8.07 1.39
CA SER A 17 -8.06 7.03 0.37
C SER A 17 -7.11 7.10 -0.83
N ALA A 18 -6.07 7.94 -0.77
CA ALA A 18 -5.04 8.04 -1.80
C ALA A 18 -4.22 6.74 -1.84
N VAL A 19 -3.83 6.33 -3.04
CA VAL A 19 -2.94 5.20 -3.27
C VAL A 19 -1.62 5.45 -2.55
N LEU A 20 -1.24 4.53 -1.66
CA LEU A 20 0.04 4.60 -0.99
C LEU A 20 1.14 4.11 -1.93
N ARG A 21 2.34 4.68 -1.79
CA ARG A 21 3.51 4.25 -2.56
C ARG A 21 4.44 3.45 -1.67
N ASP A 22 5.03 2.40 -2.22
CA ASP A 22 6.05 1.63 -1.52
C ASP A 22 7.25 2.54 -1.19
N ALA A 23 7.72 2.46 0.06
CA ALA A 23 8.86 3.21 0.59
C ALA A 23 9.96 2.27 1.13
N GLY A 24 9.98 1.00 0.71
CA GLY A 24 10.95 -0.02 1.11
C GLY A 24 10.71 -0.66 2.48
N HIS A 25 10.26 0.11 3.48
CA HIS A 25 9.92 -0.39 4.82
C HIS A 25 8.41 -0.37 5.13
N GLY A 26 7.58 -0.04 4.12
CA GLY A 26 6.14 0.15 4.27
C GLY A 26 5.59 1.03 3.15
N PHE A 27 4.41 1.60 3.38
CA PHE A 27 3.67 2.36 2.38
C PHE A 27 3.51 3.82 2.81
N ALA A 28 3.95 4.76 1.99
CA ALA A 28 3.89 6.19 2.27
C ALA A 28 2.74 6.88 1.51
N CYS A 29 1.98 7.72 2.21
CA CYS A 29 0.99 8.61 1.61
C CYS A 29 1.61 9.97 1.30
N ARG A 30 1.58 10.42 0.05
CA ARG A 30 2.10 11.74 -0.32
C ARG A 30 1.21 12.90 0.13
N SER A 31 -0.11 12.70 0.16
CA SER A 31 -1.08 13.73 0.55
C SER A 31 -1.04 14.01 2.05
N CYS A 32 -1.13 12.96 2.87
CA CYS A 32 -1.13 13.09 4.32
C CYS A 32 0.28 13.09 4.93
N ARG A 33 1.31 12.74 4.16
CA ARG A 33 2.69 12.53 4.64
C ARG A 33 2.81 11.51 5.77
N ILE A 34 1.90 10.54 5.81
CA ILE A 34 1.92 9.44 6.78
C ILE A 34 2.60 8.20 6.18
N VAL A 35 3.16 7.35 7.05
CA VAL A 35 3.75 6.06 6.69
C VAL A 35 2.96 4.95 7.37
N VAL A 36 2.40 4.05 6.57
CA VAL A 36 1.70 2.83 7.01
C VAL A 36 2.67 1.67 6.88
N ILE A 37 3.18 1.19 8.01
CA ILE A 37 4.06 0.02 8.05
C ILE A 37 3.15 -1.20 7.99
N GLY A 38 3.16 -1.90 6.85
CA GLY A 38 2.54 -3.21 6.77
C GLY A 38 3.33 -4.12 7.70
N SER A 39 2.75 -4.53 8.82
CA SER A 39 3.33 -5.53 9.71
C SER A 39 3.38 -6.85 8.96
N ILE A 40 4.47 -7.10 8.23
CA ILE A 40 4.82 -8.43 7.76
C ILE A 40 5.26 -9.18 9.02
N PRO A 41 4.54 -10.20 9.51
CA PRO A 41 5.05 -10.99 10.62
C PRO A 41 6.31 -11.71 10.12
N SER A 42 7.46 -11.28 10.61
CA SER A 42 8.72 -12.01 10.44
C SER A 42 8.57 -13.36 11.14
N ALA A 43 8.42 -14.43 10.37
CA ALA A 43 8.49 -15.81 10.85
C ALA A 43 9.94 -16.23 11.08
#